data_AF-A0A2E4LKW4-F1
#
_entry.id   AF-A0A2E4LKW4-F1
#
_cell.length_a   1.000
_cell.length_b   1.000
_cell.length_c   1.000
_cell.angle_alpha   90.00
_cell.angle_beta   90.00
_cell.angle_gamma   90.00
#
_symmetry.space_group_name_H-M   'P 1'
#
loop_
_entity.id
_entity.type
_entity.pdbx_description
1 polymer ?
#
loop_
_entity_poly.entity_id
_entity_poly.type
_entity_poly.pdbx_seq_one_letter_code
_entity_poly.pdbx_strand_id
1 'polypeptide(L)'
;MPTNPQPSSEELARFLEQRGDIHKPWNLQILRLQKLKEAKNTMDPTEYIAKIQEAHGDLMRLGKFWKGREAEVFEGIYMPSEQIEPLPGSPDDR
;
A
#
# COMPACT_ATOMS: atom_id res chain seq x y z
N MET A 1 -25.85 3.73 -13.81
CA MET A 1 -24.78 3.04 -13.07
C MET A 1 -23.56 3.93 -13.08
N PRO A 2 -22.99 4.39 -11.95
CA PRO A 2 -21.73 5.10 -12.02
C PRO A 2 -20.63 4.07 -12.33
N THR A 3 -20.29 3.93 -13.61
CA THR A 3 -18.98 3.42 -14.01
C THR A 3 -18.00 4.47 -13.54
N ASN A 4 -17.53 4.40 -12.30
CA ASN A 4 -16.43 5.26 -11.90
C ASN A 4 -15.22 4.76 -12.70
N PRO A 5 -14.75 5.50 -13.72
CA PRO A 5 -13.60 5.04 -14.48
C PRO A 5 -12.45 4.90 -13.49
N GLN A 6 -11.83 3.72 -13.45
CA GLN A 6 -10.58 3.55 -12.71
C GLN A 6 -9.60 4.60 -13.27
N PRO A 7 -9.01 5.46 -12.42
CA PRO A 7 -8.11 6.51 -12.90
C PRO A 7 -6.94 5.88 -13.65
N SER A 8 -6.48 6.56 -14.68
CA SER A 8 -5.22 6.24 -15.34
C SER A 8 -4.04 6.36 -14.37
N SER A 9 -2.91 5.76 -14.71
CA SER A 9 -1.68 5.84 -13.96
C SER A 9 -1.19 7.29 -13.80
N GLU A 10 -1.45 8.14 -14.79
CA GLU A 10 -1.16 9.58 -14.73
C GLU A 10 -2.06 10.33 -13.75
N GLU A 11 -3.38 10.06 -13.78
CA GLU A 11 -4.33 10.66 -12.84
C GLU A 11 -4.04 10.21 -11.40
N LEU A 12 -3.71 8.94 -11.22
CA LEU A 12 -3.30 8.38 -9.93
C LEU A 12 -2.00 9.01 -9.43
N ALA A 13 -0.99 9.19 -10.30
CA ALA A 13 0.26 9.84 -9.93
C ALA A 13 0.03 11.28 -9.48
N ARG A 14 -0.73 12.06 -10.25
CA ARG A 14 -1.07 13.45 -9.92
C ARG A 14 -1.83 13.54 -8.59
N PHE A 15 -2.75 12.62 -8.33
CA PHE A 15 -3.47 12.54 -7.05
C PHE A 15 -2.52 12.28 -5.87
N LEU A 16 -1.56 11.37 -6.02
CA LEU A 16 -0.57 11.05 -4.99
C LEU A 16 0.43 12.19 -4.76
N GLU A 17 0.84 12.89 -5.83
CA GLU A 17 1.70 14.08 -5.76
C GLU A 17 1.03 15.23 -5.00
N GLN A 18 -0.23 15.52 -5.29
CA GLN A 18 -1.00 16.58 -4.61
C GLN A 18 -1.10 16.36 -3.11
N ARG A 19 -1.07 15.10 -2.66
CA ARG A 19 -1.10 14.73 -1.25
C ARG A 19 0.28 14.64 -0.59
N GLY A 20 1.35 14.83 -1.36
CA GLY A 20 2.72 14.61 -0.90
C GLY A 20 3.05 13.14 -0.64
N ASP A 21 2.19 12.21 -1.05
CA ASP A 21 2.24 10.79 -0.68
C ASP A 21 3.00 9.93 -1.72
N ILE A 22 3.41 10.49 -2.86
CA ILE A 22 4.02 9.73 -3.98
C ILE A 22 5.33 9.01 -3.60
N HIS A 23 6.07 9.53 -2.62
CA HIS A 23 7.34 8.96 -2.18
C HIS A 23 7.18 7.66 -1.37
N LYS A 24 5.96 7.35 -0.91
CA LYS A 24 5.67 6.16 -0.10
C LYS A 24 5.83 4.89 -0.95
N PRO A 25 6.63 3.90 -0.52
CA PRO A 25 6.94 2.73 -1.34
C PRO A 25 5.71 1.94 -1.80
N TRP A 26 4.65 1.87 -1.00
CA TRP A 26 3.40 1.21 -1.41
C TRP A 26 2.65 1.97 -2.50
N ASN A 27 2.69 3.30 -2.49
CA ASN A 27 2.06 4.13 -3.53
C ASN A 27 2.77 3.94 -4.88
N LEU A 28 4.09 3.77 -4.88
CA LEU A 28 4.85 3.40 -6.07
C LEU A 28 4.46 2.02 -6.61
N GLN A 29 4.18 1.05 -5.74
CA GLN A 29 3.69 -0.26 -6.18
C GLN A 29 2.28 -0.18 -6.79
N ILE A 30 1.38 0.62 -6.21
CA ILE A 30 0.04 0.84 -6.80
C ILE A 30 0.17 1.47 -8.19
N LEU A 31 1.05 2.46 -8.39
CA LEU A 31 1.34 3.05 -9.70
C LEU A 31 1.88 2.03 -10.71
N ARG A 32 2.79 1.16 -10.27
CA ARG A 32 3.34 0.07 -11.10
C ARG A 32 2.23 -0.88 -11.57
N LEU A 33 1.35 -1.29 -10.66
CA LEU A 33 0.22 -2.18 -10.98
C LEU A 33 -0.77 -1.53 -11.97
N GLN A 34 -1.05 -0.24 -11.79
CA GLN A 34 -1.92 0.51 -12.70
C GLN A 34 -1.32 0.59 -14.12
N LYS A 35 -0.01 0.89 -14.23
CA LYS A 35 0.70 0.88 -15.52
C LYS A 35 0.68 -0.50 -16.19
N LEU A 36 0.87 -1.58 -15.43
CA LEU A 36 0.78 -2.94 -15.95
C LEU A 36 -0.62 -3.23 -16.48
N LYS A 37 -1.66 -2.82 -15.75
CA LYS A 37 -3.06 -3.00 -16.16
C LYS A 37 -3.37 -2.26 -17.47
N GLU A 38 -2.85 -1.05 -17.65
CA GLU A 38 -2.98 -0.28 -18.89
C GLU A 38 -2.25 -0.95 -20.06
N ALA A 39 -1.06 -1.49 -19.82
CA ALA A 39 -0.25 -2.16 -20.84
C ALA A 39 -0.69 -3.62 -21.11
N LYS A 40 -1.70 -4.15 -20.40
CA LYS A 40 -2.11 -5.57 -20.48
C LYS A 40 -2.43 -6.02 -21.91
N ASN A 41 -3.07 -5.17 -22.71
CA ASN A 41 -3.51 -5.52 -24.06
C ASN A 41 -2.40 -5.40 -25.11
N THR A 42 -1.27 -4.77 -24.76
CA THR A 42 -0.13 -4.53 -25.64
C THR A 42 1.09 -5.38 -25.27
N MET A 43 0.99 -6.20 -24.22
CA MET A 43 2.09 -7.00 -23.67
C MET A 43 1.85 -8.49 -23.92
N ASP A 44 2.93 -9.25 -24.05
CA ASP A 44 2.84 -10.71 -24.06
C ASP A 44 2.20 -11.21 -22.73
N PRO A 45 1.24 -12.15 -22.78
CA PRO A 45 0.58 -12.64 -21.56
C PRO A 45 1.53 -13.25 -20.53
N THR A 46 2.60 -13.92 -20.98
CA THR A 46 3.60 -14.53 -20.10
C THR A 46 4.44 -13.46 -19.42
N GLU A 47 4.86 -12.44 -20.19
CA GLU A 47 5.58 -11.28 -19.66
C GLU A 47 4.73 -10.50 -18.65
N TYR A 48 3.45 -10.31 -18.95
CA TYR A 48 2.50 -9.66 -18.04
C TYR A 48 2.40 -10.39 -16.70
N ILE A 49 2.25 -11.73 -16.73
CA ILE A 49 2.19 -12.55 -15.52
C ILE A 49 3.50 -12.45 -14.73
N ALA A 50 4.65 -12.51 -15.39
CA ALA A 50 5.95 -12.39 -14.74
C ALA A 50 6.11 -11.03 -14.03
N LYS A 51 5.71 -9.93 -14.68
CA LYS A 51 5.76 -8.58 -14.07
C LYS A 51 4.79 -8.41 -12.90
N ILE A 52 3.63 -9.05 -12.96
CA ILE A 52 2.68 -9.07 -11.84
C ILE A 52 3.27 -9.84 -10.65
N GLN A 53 3.91 -10.99 -10.89
CA GLN A 53 4.57 -11.77 -9.83
C GLN A 53 5.73 -10.99 -9.19
N GLU A 54 6.50 -10.26 -9.99
CA GLU A 54 7.58 -9.40 -9.50
C GLU A 54 7.03 -8.26 -8.61
N ALA A 55 6.01 -7.54 -9.08
CA ALA A 55 5.37 -6.47 -8.31
C ALA A 55 4.76 -6.99 -7.00
N HIS A 56 4.16 -8.18 -7.02
CA HIS A 56 3.68 -8.86 -5.82
C HIS A 56 4.83 -9.20 -4.86
N GLY A 57 5.95 -9.74 -5.36
CA GLY A 57 7.13 -10.03 -4.55
C GLY A 57 7.69 -8.78 -3.87
N ASP A 58 7.74 -7.66 -4.59
CA ASP A 58 8.19 -6.37 -4.03
C ASP A 58 7.24 -5.83 -2.98
N LEU A 59 5.92 -5.94 -3.20
CA LEU A 59 4.91 -5.59 -2.20
C LEU A 59 5.07 -6.44 -0.93
N MET A 60 5.33 -7.74 -1.05
CA MET A 60 5.57 -8.60 0.12
C MET A 60 6.85 -8.22 0.87
N ARG A 61 7.90 -7.75 0.17
CA ARG A 61 9.12 -7.23 0.82
C ARG A 61 8.85 -5.96 1.61
N LEU A 62 7.90 -5.11 1.18
CA LEU A 62 7.48 -3.93 1.95
C LEU A 62 6.95 -4.29 3.34
N GLY A 63 6.33 -5.47 3.50
CA GLY A 63 5.86 -5.96 4.80
C GLY A 63 6.95 -6.15 5.86
N LYS A 64 8.23 -6.21 5.48
CA LYS A 64 9.38 -6.20 6.42
C LYS A 64 10.17 -4.89 6.40
N PHE A 65 9.95 -4.04 5.39
CA PHE A 65 10.70 -2.80 5.17
C PHE A 65 10.50 -1.76 6.27
N TRP A 66 9.30 -1.69 6.83
CA TRP A 66 8.96 -0.74 7.88
C TRP A 66 9.58 -1.10 9.24
N LYS A 67 10.05 -2.35 9.43
CA LYS A 67 10.64 -2.82 10.69
C LYS A 67 11.95 -2.08 10.97
N GLY A 68 11.99 -1.28 12.03
CA GLY A 68 13.11 -0.40 12.38
C GLY A 68 13.09 0.98 11.70
N ARG A 69 12.06 1.30 10.91
CA ARG A 69 11.83 2.61 10.26
C ARG A 69 10.42 3.15 10.52
N GLU A 70 9.78 2.67 11.58
CA GLU A 70 8.37 2.93 11.87
C GLU A 70 8.08 4.43 12.02
N ALA A 71 8.94 5.14 12.75
CA ALA A 71 8.78 6.59 12.97
C ALA A 71 8.92 7.41 11.68
N GLU A 72 9.72 6.94 10.72
CA GLU A 72 9.92 7.58 9.42
C GLU A 72 8.73 7.28 8.47
N VAL A 73 8.22 6.05 8.51
CA VAL A 73 7.22 5.57 7.55
C VAL A 73 5.79 5.91 7.95
N PHE A 74 5.49 5.92 9.26
CA PHE A 74 4.14 6.15 9.78
C PHE A 74 3.90 7.58 10.29
N GLU A 75 4.92 8.44 10.28
CA GLU A 75 4.84 9.86 10.67
C GLU A 75 4.11 10.08 12.02
N GLY A 76 4.19 9.11 12.93
CA GLY A 76 3.48 9.11 14.20
C GLY A 76 4.08 8.10 15.18
N ILE A 77 3.94 8.35 16.47
CA ILE A 77 4.20 7.35 17.50
C ILE A 77 3.21 6.23 17.24
N TYR A 78 3.68 5.06 16.81
CA TYR A 78 2.85 3.86 16.84
C TYR A 78 2.37 3.69 18.29
N MET A 79 1.14 4.10 18.55
CA MET A 79 0.43 3.71 19.75
C MET A 79 -0.21 2.38 19.39
N PRO A 80 0.32 1.23 19.87
CA PRO A 80 -0.48 0.02 19.87
C PRO A 80 -1.81 0.40 20.53
N SER A 81 -2.93 0.01 19.92
CA SER A 81 -4.25 0.20 20.52
C SER A 81 -4.13 -0.19 21.98
N GLU A 82 -4.28 0.78 22.90
CA GLU A 82 -4.33 0.50 24.34
C GLU A 82 -5.24 -0.72 24.50
N GLN A 83 -4.75 -1.75 25.18
CA GLN A 83 -5.51 -2.97 25.43
C GLN A 83 -6.93 -2.57 25.83
N ILE A 84 -7.89 -2.83 24.93
CA ILE A 84 -9.31 -2.56 25.17
C ILE A 84 -9.83 -3.48 26.28
N GLU A 85 -9.07 -4.52 26.61
CA GLU A 85 -9.40 -5.50 27.62
C GLU A 85 -8.57 -5.25 28.89
N PRO A 86 -9.20 -4.97 30.04
CA PRO A 86 -8.49 -4.88 31.30
C PRO A 86 -7.78 -6.21 31.59
N LEU A 87 -6.58 -6.13 32.14
CA LEU A 87 -5.85 -7.31 32.60
C LEU A 87 -6.72 -8.05 33.64
N PRO A 88 -6.84 -9.39 33.58
CA PRO A 88 -7.60 -10.14 34.56
C PRO A 88 -7.08 -9.85 35.98
N GLY A 89 -7.94 -9.31 36.84
CA GLY A 89 -7.61 -8.78 38.17
C GLY A 89 -7.56 -7.26 38.28
N SER A 90 -8.06 -6.51 37.28
CA SER A 90 -8.20 -5.05 37.34
C SER A 90 -9.22 -4.62 38.41
N PRO A 91 -9.14 -3.41 38.99
CA PRO A 91 -10.17 -2.89 39.88
C PRO A 91 -11.59 -2.88 39.26
N ASP A 92 -11.69 -2.85 37.93
CA ASP A 92 -12.94 -2.95 37.17
C ASP A 92 -13.55 -4.38 37.16
N ASP A 93 -12.81 -5.40 37.61
CA ASP A 93 -13.29 -6.79 37.78
C ASP A 93 -14.00 -7.05 39.13
N ARG A 94 -14.21 -6.02 39.97
CA ARG A 94 -14.87 -6.15 41.29
C ARG A 94 -16.33 -5.72 41.30
#